data_AF-A0A1F7BQ30-F1
#
_entry.id   AF-A0A1F7BQ30-F1
#
_cell.length_a   1.000
_cell.length_b   1.000
_cell.length_c   1.000
_cell.angle_alpha   90.00
_cell.angle_beta   90.00
_cell.angle_gamma   90.00
#
_symmetry.space_group_name_H-M   'P 1'
#
loop_
_entity.id
_entity.type
_entity.pdbx_description
1 polymer ?
#
loop_
_entity_poly.entity_id
_entity_poly.type
_entity_poly.pdbx_seq_one_letter_code
_entity_poly.pdbx_strand_id
1 'polypeptide(L)'
;MTRSMLQKRLQQKNSRVVIDWSKENVDAGGAVQNLVSWVKGYPRSQDVHIYLSAARREALNLRLLQRTLQSIGCTVIARVIPS
;
A
#
# COMPACT_ATOMS: atom_id res chain seq x y z
N MET A 1 -16.48 -13.93 -29.93
CA MET A 1 -15.83 -13.70 -28.60
C MET A 1 -16.72 -14.30 -27.53
N THR A 2 -16.23 -15.26 -26.74
CA THR A 2 -17.01 -15.94 -25.69
C THR A 2 -16.96 -15.16 -24.37
N ARG A 3 -18.00 -15.31 -23.53
CA ARG A 3 -18.15 -14.66 -22.22
C ARG A 3 -16.93 -14.85 -21.30
N SER A 4 -16.20 -15.96 -21.42
CA SER A 4 -14.98 -16.21 -20.65
C SER A 4 -13.80 -15.30 -21.06
N MET A 5 -13.71 -14.89 -22.34
CA MET A 5 -12.68 -13.95 -22.80
C MET A 5 -12.92 -12.54 -22.26
N LEU A 6 -14.19 -12.14 -22.11
CA LEU A 6 -14.56 -10.86 -21.48
C LEU A 6 -14.25 -10.86 -19.98
N GLN A 7 -14.54 -11.94 -19.27
CA GLN A 7 -14.17 -12.07 -17.85
C GLN A 7 -12.65 -12.06 -17.65
N LYS A 8 -11.88 -12.73 -18.51
CA LYS A 8 -10.41 -12.73 -18.48
C LYS A 8 -9.83 -11.34 -18.76
N ARG A 9 -10.43 -10.58 -19.68
CA ARG A 9 -10.04 -9.19 -19.99
C ARG A 9 -10.42 -8.21 -18.87
N LEU A 10 -11.54 -8.42 -18.19
CA LEU A 10 -11.93 -7.63 -17.02
C LEU A 10 -11.02 -7.91 -15.81
N GLN A 11 -10.57 -9.15 -15.61
CA GLN A 11 -9.54 -9.49 -14.62
C GLN A 11 -8.13 -8.97 -14.96
N GLN A 12 -7.89 -8.61 -16.23
CA GLN A 12 -6.63 -8.05 -16.73
C GLN A 12 -6.57 -6.52 -16.68
N LYS A 13 -7.66 -5.82 -16.34
CA LYS A 13 -7.51 -4.47 -15.79
C LYS A 13 -6.91 -4.63 -14.41
N ASN A 14 -5.58 -4.67 -14.34
CA ASN A 14 -4.79 -4.56 -13.12
C ASN A 14 -5.13 -3.22 -12.46
N SER A 15 -6.25 -3.17 -11.75
CA SER A 15 -6.66 -2.04 -10.93
C SER A 15 -5.69 -1.99 -9.75
N ARG A 16 -4.60 -1.25 -9.94
CA ARG A 16 -3.65 -0.95 -8.88
C ARG A 16 -4.37 -0.16 -7.81
N VAL A 17 -4.34 -0.64 -6.58
CA VAL A 17 -4.89 0.09 -5.43
C VAL A 17 -3.80 1.03 -4.95
N VAL A 18 -4.09 2.33 -4.95
CA VAL A 18 -3.16 3.35 -4.47
C VAL A 18 -3.67 3.89 -3.15
N ILE A 19 -2.85 3.77 -2.09
CA ILE A 19 -3.12 4.31 -0.77
C ILE A 19 -2.10 5.42 -0.51
N ASP A 20 -2.59 6.64 -0.35
CA ASP A 20 -1.75 7.76 0.02
C ASP A 20 -1.74 7.95 1.54
N TRP A 21 -0.61 7.58 2.14
CA TRP A 21 -0.33 7.74 3.57
C TRP A 21 0.81 8.72 3.84
N SER A 22 1.14 9.56 2.85
CA SER A 22 2.23 10.50 2.97
C SER A 22 1.94 11.67 3.93
N LYS A 23 0.66 11.93 4.23
CA LYS A 23 0.20 12.99 5.14
C LYS A 23 -0.24 12.49 6.52
N GLU A 24 -0.35 11.18 6.70
CA GLU A 24 -0.85 10.59 7.94
C GLU A 24 0.22 10.59 9.05
N ASN A 25 -0.24 10.77 10.29
CA ASN A 25 0.63 10.70 11.45
C ASN A 25 0.84 9.24 11.87
N VAL A 26 2.01 8.70 11.58
CA VAL A 26 2.35 7.27 11.77
C VAL A 26 2.46 6.87 13.26
N ASP A 27 2.39 7.83 14.18
CA ASP A 27 2.33 7.56 15.62
C ASP A 27 0.93 7.15 16.10
N ALA A 28 -0.09 7.22 15.24
CA ALA A 28 -1.42 6.67 15.51
C ALA A 28 -1.40 5.14 15.37
N GLY A 29 -0.90 4.43 16.39
CA GLY A 29 -0.70 2.97 16.38
C GLY A 29 -1.91 2.14 15.91
N GLY A 30 -3.14 2.61 16.17
CA GLY A 30 -4.36 1.97 15.67
C GLY A 30 -4.53 2.05 14.15
N ALA A 31 -4.18 3.19 13.53
CA ALA A 31 -4.25 3.37 12.08
C ALA A 31 -3.24 2.45 11.36
N VAL A 32 -2.04 2.32 11.92
CA VAL A 32 -0.98 1.42 11.45
C VAL A 32 -1.45 -0.03 11.40
N GLN A 33 -2.00 -0.53 12.51
CA GLN A 33 -2.50 -1.90 12.59
C GLN A 33 -3.66 -2.15 11.63
N ASN A 34 -4.57 -1.19 11.49
CA ASN A 34 -5.71 -1.28 10.58
C ASN A 34 -5.26 -1.38 9.12
N LEU A 35 -4.28 -0.58 8.67
CA LEU A 35 -3.75 -0.71 7.32
C LEU A 35 -3.10 -2.07 7.10
N VAL A 36 -2.25 -2.52 8.03
CA VAL A 36 -1.57 -3.81 7.89
C VAL A 36 -2.57 -4.95 7.81
N SER A 37 -3.63 -4.93 8.65
CA SER A 37 -4.70 -5.92 8.62
C SER A 37 -5.45 -5.90 7.29
N TRP A 38 -5.82 -4.72 6.80
CA TRP A 38 -6.49 -4.55 5.52
C TRP A 38 -5.66 -5.10 4.35
N VAL A 39 -4.37 -4.75 4.31
CA VAL A 39 -3.44 -5.18 3.26
C VAL A 39 -3.26 -6.71 3.28
N LYS A 40 -3.15 -7.33 4.46
CA LYS A 40 -3.07 -8.79 4.59
C LYS A 40 -4.31 -9.51 4.08
N GLY A 41 -5.49 -8.89 4.21
CA GLY A 41 -6.74 -9.42 3.68
C GLY A 41 -6.93 -9.20 2.18
N TYR A 42 -6.05 -8.43 1.52
CA TYR A 42 -6.20 -8.10 0.11
C TYR A 42 -5.69 -9.23 -0.79
N PRO A 43 -6.52 -9.78 -1.72
CA PRO A 43 -6.15 -10.97 -2.51
C PRO A 43 -4.92 -10.83 -3.42
N ARG A 44 -4.47 -9.60 -3.70
CA ARG A 44 -3.32 -9.31 -4.57
C ARG A 44 -2.49 -8.17 -3.99
N SER A 45 -1.83 -8.40 -2.86
CA SER A 45 -1.01 -7.38 -2.16
C SER A 45 0.03 -6.71 -3.06
N GLN A 46 0.53 -7.41 -4.08
CA GLN A 46 1.41 -6.89 -5.14
C GLN A 46 0.82 -5.76 -5.99
N ASP A 47 -0.51 -5.68 -6.09
CA ASP A 47 -1.23 -4.62 -6.80
C ASP A 47 -1.48 -3.40 -5.88
N VAL A 48 -1.07 -3.47 -4.61
CA VAL A 48 -1.24 -2.39 -3.64
C VAL A 48 0.03 -1.53 -3.60
N HIS A 49 -0.14 -0.25 -3.93
CA HIS A 49 0.90 0.76 -3.91
C HIS A 49 0.62 1.74 -2.77
N ILE A 50 1.57 1.88 -1.85
CA ILE A 50 1.40 2.69 -0.65
C ILE A 50 2.43 3.82 -0.66
N TYR A 51 1.98 5.06 -0.64
CA TYR A 51 2.85 6.21 -0.48
C TYR A 51 3.05 6.52 1.00
N LEU A 52 4.30 6.55 1.45
CA LEU A 52 4.68 6.94 2.81
C LEU A 52 5.46 8.26 2.79
N SER A 53 5.36 9.05 3.86
CA SER A 53 6.07 10.32 3.97
C SER A 53 7.58 10.10 4.04
N ALA A 54 8.35 10.72 3.14
CA ALA A 54 9.81 10.67 3.19
C ALA A 54 10.39 11.61 4.26
N ALA A 55 9.66 12.70 4.60
CA ALA A 55 10.08 13.67 5.59
C ALA A 55 10.18 13.09 7.01
N ARG A 56 9.56 11.92 7.25
CA ARG A 56 9.57 11.20 8.54
C ARG A 56 10.46 9.96 8.54
N ARG A 57 11.41 9.84 7.59
CA ARG A 57 12.31 8.66 7.40
C ARG A 57 13.12 8.24 8.63
N GLU A 58 13.25 9.13 9.61
CA GLU A 58 13.99 8.87 10.86
C GLU A 58 13.12 8.27 11.97
N ALA A 59 11.79 8.30 11.84
CA ALA A 59 10.91 7.63 12.78
C ALA A 59 11.07 6.11 12.64
N LEU A 60 11.56 5.45 13.71
CA LEU A 60 11.72 4.00 13.80
C LEU A 60 10.46 3.24 13.34
N ASN A 61 9.29 3.77 13.73
CA ASN A 61 7.97 3.22 13.41
C ASN A 61 7.66 3.22 11.91
N LEU A 62 8.10 4.25 11.16
CA LEU A 62 7.88 4.33 9.72
C LEU A 62 8.70 3.28 8.96
N ARG A 63 9.95 3.04 9.40
CA ARG A 63 10.81 2.01 8.81
C ARG A 63 10.26 0.60 9.05
N LEU A 64 9.76 0.35 10.26
CA LEU A 64 9.11 -0.92 10.60
C LEU A 64 7.85 -1.15 9.76
N LEU A 65 7.03 -0.12 9.62
CA LEU A 65 5.84 -0.16 8.76
C LEU A 65 6.20 -0.42 7.30
N GLN A 66 7.17 0.30 6.75
CA GLN A 66 7.62 0.09 5.38
C GLN A 66 8.07 -1.36 5.15
N ARG A 67 8.91 -1.89 6.04
CA ARG A 67 9.37 -3.29 5.96
C ARG A 67 8.21 -4.28 6.05
N THR A 68 7.26 -4.01 6.93
CA THR A 68 6.06 -4.86 7.12
C THR A 68 5.19 -4.88 5.86
N LEU A 69 4.95 -3.73 5.24
CA LEU A 69 4.15 -3.66 4.02
C LEU A 69 4.87 -4.32 2.83
N GLN A 70 6.18 -4.12 2.72
CA GLN A 70 6.99 -4.77 1.69
C GLN A 70 7.04 -6.29 1.86
N SER A 71 7.13 -6.80 3.10
CA SER A 71 7.13 -8.26 3.34
C SER A 71 5.78 -8.93 3.04
N ILE A 72 4.67 -8.17 3.10
CA ILE A 72 3.35 -8.63 2.64
C ILE A 72 3.24 -8.62 1.10
N GLY A 73 4.17 -7.97 0.41
CA GLY A 73 4.25 -7.91 -1.05
C GLY A 73 3.80 -6.58 -1.64
N CYS A 74 3.52 -5.54 -0.83
CA CYS A 74 3.13 -4.24 -1.36
C CYS A 74 4.30 -3.46 -1.95
N THR A 75 3.98 -2.63 -2.95
CA THR A 75 4.91 -1.62 -3.45
C THR A 75 4.83 -0.38 -2.57
N VAL A 76 5.88 -0.11 -1.80
CA VAL A 76 5.95 1.08 -0.95
C VAL A 76 6.81 2.16 -1.60
N ILE A 77 6.25 3.36 -1.74
CA ILE A 77 6.88 4.49 -2.41
C ILE A 77 7.06 5.62 -1.38
N ALA A 78 8.30 6.05 -1.18
CA ALA A 78 8.57 7.21 -0.34
C ALA A 78 8.24 8.49 -1.15
N ARG A 79 7.34 9.33 -0.62
CA ARG A 79 7.02 10.63 -1.20
C ARG A 79 7.67 11.74 -0.40
N VAL A 80 8.56 12.50 -1.03
CA VAL A 80 9.05 13.77 -0.49
C VAL A 80 7.94 14.79 -0.71
N ILE A 81 7.36 15.29 0.38
CA ILE A 81 6.41 16.41 0.32
C ILE A 81 7.28 17.66 0.50
N PRO A 82 7.46 18.48 -0.55
CA PRO A 82 8.12 19.78 -0.37
C PRO A 82 7.27 20.62 0.59
N SER A 83 7.93 21.13 1.62
CA SER A 83 7.42 22.10 2.59
C SER A 83 7.02 23.42 1.94
#